data_AF-A0A932EAV9-F1
#
_entry.id   AF-A0A932EAV9-F1
#
_cell.length_a   1.000
_cell.length_b   1.000
_cell.length_c   1.000
_cell.angle_alpha   90.00
_cell.angle_beta   90.00
_cell.angle_gamma   90.00
#
_symmetry.space_group_name_H-M   'P 1'
#
loop_
_entity.id
_entity.type
_entity.pdbx_description
1 polymer ?
#
loop_
_entity_poly.entity_id
_entity_poly.type
_entity_poly.pdbx_seq_one_letter_code
_entity_poly.pdbx_strand_id
1 'polypeptide(L)'
;MYETWEEIEAHPLQNGMALEHFLETIDVAPAFAPSDGIVRCIDEGTPGGVHLAGSGILFENEDELIELLHQNQIKGLMSHSNCGAAKLSAKQNGWPIADADQYGAYHVQAIAQKAGLNYAGHIEIDKLTRPAHQHTAWAAYYDTTGTFNPLKVPELPLGFGITRSLHTAADQPLSEMKIATQIAFGDHGWGKKFTHKKQLLLIPIASPGFSLPMLIKELAPLKEKYRELVRIEGFTI
;
A
#
# COMPACT_ATOMS: atom_id res chain seq x y z
N MET A 1 -0.31 1.68 17.37
CA MET A 1 0.82 2.47 17.88
C MET A 1 1.26 3.33 16.72
N TYR A 2 1.29 4.66 16.86
CA TYR A 2 1.73 5.54 15.77
C TYR A 2 3.21 5.80 15.94
N GLU A 3 3.99 5.67 14.87
CA GLU A 3 5.41 6.02 14.90
C GLU A 3 5.55 7.53 14.72
N THR A 4 6.27 8.16 15.64
CA THR A 4 6.80 9.51 15.49
C THR A 4 8.01 9.50 14.55
N TRP A 5 8.39 10.65 14.00
CA TRP A 5 9.57 10.70 13.14
C TRP A 5 10.84 10.34 13.90
N GLU A 6 10.93 10.72 15.17
CA GLU A 6 12.05 10.44 16.05
C GLU A 6 12.23 8.93 16.28
N GLU A 7 11.13 8.18 16.40
CA GLU A 7 11.14 6.71 16.47
C GLU A 7 11.61 6.10 15.14
N ILE A 8 11.12 6.62 14.01
CA ILE A 8 11.57 6.20 12.67
C ILE A 8 13.08 6.46 12.51
N GLU A 9 13.58 7.63 12.93
CA GLU A 9 15.00 7.96 12.82
C GLU A 9 15.89 7.03 13.65
N ALA A 10 15.39 6.56 14.79
CA ALA A 10 16.08 5.59 15.64
C ALA A 10 16.04 4.16 15.08
N HIS A 11 15.12 3.85 14.16
CA HIS A 11 14.97 2.52 13.59
C HIS A 11 16.27 2.02 12.94
N PRO A 12 16.70 0.75 13.16
CA PRO A 12 17.96 0.22 12.60
C PRO A 12 18.09 0.39 11.08
N LEU A 13 17.00 0.13 10.34
CA LEU A 13 16.96 0.32 8.89
C LEU A 13 17.25 1.75 8.45
N GLN A 14 16.81 2.77 9.21
CA GLN A 14 17.10 4.17 8.94
C GLN A 14 18.53 4.57 9.36
N ASN A 15 19.23 3.70 10.08
CA ASN A 15 20.61 3.90 10.52
C ASN A 15 21.60 3.03 9.74
N GLY A 16 21.23 2.60 8.53
CA GLY A 16 22.11 1.94 7.59
C GLY A 16 22.18 0.42 7.73
N MET A 17 21.40 -0.19 8.63
CA MET A 17 21.22 -1.64 8.64
C MET A 17 20.52 -2.07 7.34
N ALA A 18 21.08 -3.09 6.67
CA ALA A 18 20.46 -3.71 5.51
C ALA A 18 19.21 -4.50 5.93
N LEU A 19 18.17 -4.52 5.09
CA LEU A 19 16.93 -5.22 5.37
C LEU A 19 17.13 -6.71 5.65
N GLU A 20 17.98 -7.38 4.87
CA GLU A 20 18.30 -8.80 5.08
C GLU A 20 18.79 -9.07 6.50
N HIS A 21 19.77 -8.29 6.98
CA HIS A 21 20.28 -8.44 8.34
C HIS A 21 19.23 -8.06 9.40
N PHE A 22 18.42 -7.04 9.14
CA PHE A 22 17.33 -6.68 10.06
C PHE A 22 16.32 -7.81 10.22
N LEU A 23 15.94 -8.48 9.12
CA LEU A 23 15.01 -9.60 9.14
C LEU A 23 15.56 -10.81 9.92
N GLU A 24 16.88 -10.99 10.01
CA GLU A 24 17.49 -12.02 10.86
C GLU A 24 17.30 -11.75 12.37
N THR A 25 16.99 -10.50 12.75
CA THR A 25 16.84 -10.09 14.16
C THR A 25 15.40 -10.18 14.68
N ILE A 26 14.43 -10.47 13.81
CA ILE A 26 13.01 -10.48 14.15
C ILE A 26 12.32 -11.74 13.62
N ASP A 27 11.16 -12.08 14.18
CA ASP A 27 10.29 -13.11 13.61
C ASP A 27 9.32 -12.47 12.61
N VAL A 28 9.61 -12.62 11.31
CA VAL A 28 8.77 -12.08 10.23
C VAL A 28 7.60 -12.99 9.87
N ALA A 29 7.59 -14.25 10.31
CA ALA A 29 6.56 -15.22 9.91
C ALA A 29 5.11 -14.76 10.23
N PRO A 30 4.82 -14.09 11.36
CA PRO A 30 3.47 -13.58 11.65
C PRO A 30 2.94 -12.55 10.64
N ALA A 31 3.82 -11.89 9.87
CA ALA A 31 3.42 -10.98 8.81
C ALA A 31 2.76 -11.70 7.63
N PHE A 32 2.96 -13.01 7.48
CA PHE A 32 2.42 -13.83 6.40
C PHE A 32 1.28 -14.70 6.93
N ALA A 33 0.11 -14.11 7.07
CA ALA A 33 -1.10 -14.81 7.50
C ALA A 33 -2.11 -14.87 6.35
N PRO A 34 -2.93 -15.94 6.24
CA PRO A 34 -3.95 -16.02 5.20
C PRO A 34 -4.79 -14.74 5.13
N SER A 35 -4.88 -14.18 3.92
CA SER A 35 -5.69 -13.00 3.65
C SER A 35 -7.16 -13.30 3.96
N ASP A 36 -7.87 -12.32 4.51
CA ASP A 36 -9.32 -12.41 4.70
C ASP A 36 -10.09 -12.33 3.38
N GLY A 37 -9.38 -12.09 2.27
CA GLY A 37 -9.94 -11.98 0.93
C GLY A 37 -10.73 -10.70 0.72
N ILE A 38 -10.53 -9.67 1.55
CA ILE A 38 -11.17 -8.37 1.39
C ILE A 38 -10.16 -7.40 0.76
N VAL A 39 -10.58 -6.76 -0.33
CA VAL A 39 -9.82 -5.66 -0.94
C VAL A 39 -10.01 -4.38 -0.13
N ARG A 40 -8.89 -3.72 0.17
CA ARG A 40 -8.77 -2.46 0.89
C ARG A 40 -7.83 -1.51 0.16
N CYS A 41 -7.80 -0.26 0.61
CA CYS A 41 -6.84 0.73 0.12
C CYS A 41 -5.40 0.34 0.48
N ILE A 42 -4.43 0.86 -0.29
CA ILE A 42 -2.99 0.77 0.00
C ILE A 42 -2.55 1.54 1.25
N ASP A 43 -3.46 2.32 1.83
CA ASP A 43 -3.27 3.12 3.05
C ASP A 43 -2.69 2.27 4.20
N GLU A 44 -1.68 2.76 4.93
CA GLU A 44 -1.06 2.01 6.03
C GLU A 44 -2.00 1.83 7.24
N GLY A 45 -3.09 2.59 7.26
CA GLY A 45 -4.15 2.55 8.26
C GLY A 45 -5.21 1.48 8.03
N THR A 46 -5.17 0.74 6.91
CA THR A 46 -6.16 -0.29 6.56
C THR A 46 -5.59 -1.69 6.82
N PRO A 47 -5.83 -2.30 7.99
CA PRO A 47 -5.16 -3.56 8.34
C PRO A 47 -5.63 -4.75 7.48
N GLY A 48 -4.66 -5.49 6.94
CA GLY A 48 -4.83 -6.81 6.33
C GLY A 48 -5.57 -6.84 5.00
N GLY A 49 -5.76 -8.06 4.47
CA GLY A 49 -6.45 -8.30 3.21
C GLY A 49 -5.55 -8.08 2.00
N VAL A 50 -6.18 -7.67 0.91
CA VAL A 50 -5.54 -7.41 -0.38
C VAL A 50 -5.60 -5.91 -0.64
N HIS A 51 -4.52 -5.30 -1.13
CA HIS A 51 -4.42 -3.85 -1.21
C HIS A 51 -4.36 -3.35 -2.65
N LEU A 52 -5.31 -2.48 -2.99
CA LEU A 52 -5.43 -1.73 -4.26
C LEU A 52 -5.73 -0.28 -3.94
N ALA A 53 -5.24 0.68 -4.72
CA ALA A 53 -5.42 2.10 -4.39
C ALA A 53 -6.91 2.47 -4.38
N GLY A 54 -7.41 2.96 -3.24
CA GLY A 54 -8.83 3.25 -3.02
C GLY A 54 -9.75 2.07 -3.29
N SER A 55 -9.26 0.84 -3.06
CA SER A 55 -9.98 -0.40 -3.32
C SER A 55 -10.41 -0.56 -4.78
N GLY A 56 -9.57 -0.08 -5.70
CA GLY A 56 -9.77 -0.21 -7.14
C GLY A 56 -10.33 1.02 -7.85
N ILE A 57 -10.63 2.12 -7.13
CA ILE A 57 -11.24 3.33 -7.73
C ILE A 57 -10.42 4.02 -8.81
N LEU A 58 -9.12 3.71 -8.88
CA LEU A 58 -8.20 4.27 -9.88
C LEU A 58 -7.96 3.34 -11.06
N PHE A 59 -8.64 2.19 -11.15
CA PHE A 59 -8.59 1.37 -12.34
C PHE A 59 -9.28 2.07 -13.50
N GLU A 60 -8.61 2.15 -14.64
CA GLU A 60 -9.16 2.77 -15.85
C GLU A 60 -10.30 1.93 -16.45
N ASN A 61 -10.18 0.60 -16.37
CA ASN A 61 -11.17 -0.35 -16.86
C ASN A 61 -11.82 -1.11 -15.71
N GLU A 62 -13.11 -0.86 -15.52
CA GLU A 62 -13.92 -1.50 -14.48
C GLU A 62 -14.06 -3.01 -14.68
N ASP A 63 -14.23 -3.47 -15.94
CA ASP A 63 -14.40 -4.88 -16.25
C ASP A 63 -13.12 -5.68 -15.95
N GLU A 64 -11.96 -5.08 -16.23
CA GLU A 64 -10.65 -5.66 -15.88
C GLU A 64 -10.48 -5.79 -14.36
N LEU A 65 -10.92 -4.78 -13.59
CA LEU A 65 -10.94 -4.88 -12.13
C LEU A 65 -11.84 -6.04 -11.69
N ILE A 66 -13.07 -6.14 -12.20
CA ILE A 66 -14.00 -7.21 -11.81
C ILE A 66 -13.42 -8.59 -12.13
N GLU A 67 -12.85 -8.76 -13.32
CA GLU A 67 -12.19 -10.01 -13.71
C GLU A 67 -11.03 -10.35 -12.76
N LEU A 68 -10.17 -9.38 -12.46
CA LEU A 68 -9.07 -9.52 -11.51
C LEU A 68 -9.57 -9.97 -10.12
N LEU A 69 -10.67 -9.39 -9.63
CA LEU A 69 -11.26 -9.76 -8.35
C LEU A 69 -11.78 -11.21 -8.36
N HIS A 70 -12.41 -11.66 -9.45
CA HIS A 70 -12.90 -13.04 -9.59
C HIS A 70 -11.77 -14.05 -9.71
N GLN A 71 -10.77 -13.78 -10.55
CA GLN A 71 -9.61 -14.66 -10.75
C GLN A 71 -8.85 -14.90 -9.44
N ASN A 72 -8.79 -13.89 -8.58
CA ASN A 72 -8.11 -13.96 -7.29
C ASN A 72 -9.02 -14.37 -6.12
N GLN A 73 -10.25 -14.83 -6.39
CA GLN A 73 -11.22 -15.31 -5.39
C GLN A 73 -11.46 -14.31 -4.25
N ILE A 74 -11.48 -13.01 -4.58
CA ILE A 74 -11.80 -11.96 -3.63
C ILE A 74 -13.22 -12.18 -3.10
N LYS A 75 -13.40 -11.96 -1.80
CA LYS A 75 -14.68 -12.17 -1.09
C LYS A 75 -15.45 -10.89 -0.87
N GLY A 76 -14.76 -9.74 -0.83
CA GLY A 76 -15.40 -8.46 -0.64
C GLY A 76 -14.48 -7.27 -0.84
N LEU A 77 -15.07 -6.08 -0.77
CA LEU A 77 -14.37 -4.81 -0.85
C LEU A 77 -14.79 -3.91 0.30
N MET A 78 -13.88 -3.05 0.74
CA MET A 78 -14.10 -2.10 1.82
C MET A 78 -13.60 -0.72 1.40
N SER A 79 -14.31 0.34 1.79
CA SER A 79 -13.84 1.72 1.61
C SER A 79 -13.35 2.29 2.94
N HIS A 80 -12.74 3.48 2.94
CA HIS A 80 -12.37 4.17 4.17
C HIS A 80 -12.43 5.69 4.01
N SER A 81 -12.51 6.40 5.14
CA SER A 81 -12.52 7.86 5.18
C SER A 81 -11.16 8.47 4.84
N ASN A 82 -11.18 9.70 4.37
CA ASN A 82 -10.02 10.51 3.98
C ASN A 82 -9.14 9.80 2.92
N CYS A 83 -9.77 9.17 1.93
CA CYS A 83 -9.07 8.35 0.94
C CYS A 83 -8.41 9.22 -0.15
N GLY A 84 -7.08 9.22 -0.22
CA GLY A 84 -6.32 9.97 -1.23
C GLY A 84 -6.64 9.55 -2.67
N ALA A 85 -6.85 8.25 -2.91
CA ALA A 85 -7.23 7.73 -4.22
C ALA A 85 -8.63 8.19 -4.64
N ALA A 86 -9.59 8.27 -3.71
CA ALA A 86 -10.91 8.79 -3.99
C ALA A 86 -10.87 10.29 -4.33
N LYS A 87 -10.05 11.08 -3.63
CA LYS A 87 -9.82 12.50 -3.97
C LYS A 87 -9.19 12.68 -5.35
N LEU A 88 -8.25 11.81 -5.72
CA LEU A 88 -7.63 11.81 -7.04
C LEU A 88 -8.66 11.51 -8.13
N SER A 89 -9.47 10.48 -7.94
CA SER A 89 -10.56 10.11 -8.86
C SER A 89 -11.59 11.25 -8.99
N ALA A 90 -12.02 11.85 -7.89
CA ALA A 90 -12.93 12.99 -7.91
C ALA A 90 -12.35 14.16 -8.72
N LYS A 91 -11.07 14.48 -8.54
CA LYS A 91 -10.38 15.53 -9.31
C LYS A 91 -10.31 15.19 -10.80
N GLN A 92 -10.00 13.94 -11.17
CA GLN A 92 -9.90 13.50 -12.57
C GLN A 92 -11.26 13.58 -13.29
N ASN A 93 -12.35 13.32 -12.57
CA ASN A 93 -13.71 13.34 -13.10
C ASN A 93 -14.41 14.69 -12.96
N GLY A 94 -13.75 15.71 -12.40
CA GLY A 94 -14.33 17.04 -12.17
C GLY A 94 -15.42 17.07 -11.09
N TRP A 95 -15.43 16.10 -10.17
CA TRP A 95 -16.35 16.06 -9.04
C TRP A 95 -15.83 16.91 -7.86
N PRO A 96 -16.72 17.38 -6.96
CA PRO A 96 -16.32 18.07 -5.74
C PRO A 96 -15.40 17.21 -4.86
N ILE A 97 -14.20 17.70 -4.58
CA ILE A 97 -13.21 17.02 -3.71
C ILE A 97 -13.73 16.85 -2.27
N ALA A 98 -14.60 17.77 -1.81
CA ALA A 98 -15.21 17.69 -0.48
C ALA A 98 -16.08 16.43 -0.30
N ASP A 99 -16.61 15.88 -1.39
CA ASP A 99 -17.48 14.70 -1.41
C ASP A 99 -16.71 13.42 -1.82
N ALA A 100 -15.38 13.50 -1.93
CA ALA A 100 -14.54 12.40 -2.43
C ALA A 100 -14.74 11.08 -1.67
N ASP A 101 -14.88 11.11 -0.35
CA ASP A 101 -15.08 9.90 0.45
C ASP A 101 -16.44 9.24 0.16
N GLN A 102 -17.47 10.05 -0.07
CA GLN A 102 -18.80 9.56 -0.47
C GLN A 102 -18.74 8.91 -1.86
N TYR A 103 -18.05 9.53 -2.82
CA TYR A 103 -17.80 8.92 -4.13
C TYR A 103 -16.99 7.63 -4.02
N GLY A 104 -15.97 7.62 -3.15
CA GLY A 104 -15.17 6.44 -2.82
C GLY A 104 -16.02 5.28 -2.34
N ALA A 105 -16.87 5.52 -1.34
CA ALA A 105 -17.77 4.51 -0.79
C ALA A 105 -18.77 3.99 -1.84
N TYR A 106 -19.39 4.89 -2.61
CA TYR A 106 -20.34 4.50 -3.66
C TYR A 106 -19.69 3.70 -4.78
N HIS A 107 -18.48 4.08 -5.20
CA HIS A 107 -17.74 3.32 -6.20
C HIS A 107 -17.49 1.90 -5.71
N VAL A 108 -16.93 1.74 -4.50
CA VAL A 108 -16.62 0.41 -3.94
C VAL A 108 -17.89 -0.44 -3.78
N GLN A 109 -19.01 0.15 -3.35
CA GLN A 109 -20.30 -0.54 -3.29
C GLN A 109 -20.79 -0.99 -4.66
N ALA A 110 -20.68 -0.14 -5.67
CA ALA A 110 -21.09 -0.46 -7.03
C ALA A 110 -20.24 -1.59 -7.63
N ILE A 111 -18.92 -1.56 -7.44
CA ILE A 111 -18.02 -2.65 -7.85
C ILE A 111 -18.37 -3.95 -7.14
N ALA A 112 -18.56 -3.91 -5.82
CA ALA A 112 -18.94 -5.09 -5.04
C ALA A 112 -20.25 -5.70 -5.59
N GLN A 113 -21.26 -4.88 -5.84
CA GLN A 113 -22.53 -5.33 -6.39
C GLN A 113 -22.38 -5.94 -7.80
N LYS A 114 -21.67 -5.27 -8.71
CA LYS A 114 -21.45 -5.74 -10.09
C LYS A 114 -20.67 -7.04 -10.13
N ALA A 115 -19.65 -7.18 -9.26
CA ALA A 115 -18.84 -8.38 -9.14
C ALA A 115 -19.54 -9.50 -8.34
N GLY A 116 -20.71 -9.27 -7.73
CA GLY A 116 -21.36 -10.26 -6.86
C GLY A 116 -20.57 -10.55 -5.58
N LEU A 117 -19.83 -9.56 -5.07
CA LEU A 117 -18.99 -9.63 -3.88
C LEU A 117 -19.61 -8.89 -2.70
N ASN A 118 -19.14 -9.18 -1.48
CA ASN A 118 -19.61 -8.48 -0.29
C ASN A 118 -19.04 -7.06 -0.20
N TYR A 119 -19.88 -6.06 0.08
CA TYR A 119 -19.39 -4.79 0.59
C TYR A 119 -19.13 -4.91 2.09
N ALA A 120 -17.86 -5.05 2.48
CA ALA A 120 -17.45 -5.30 3.85
C ALA A 120 -17.55 -4.07 4.77
N GLY A 121 -17.88 -2.90 4.22
CA GLY A 121 -18.18 -1.69 4.98
C GLY A 121 -17.27 -0.50 4.65
N HIS A 122 -17.35 0.51 5.50
CA HIS A 122 -16.52 1.72 5.47
C HIS A 122 -15.73 1.83 6.77
N ILE A 123 -14.41 2.02 6.68
CA ILE A 123 -13.57 2.30 7.85
C ILE A 123 -13.62 3.80 8.11
N GLU A 124 -14.26 4.18 9.20
CA GLU A 124 -14.28 5.56 9.69
C GLU A 124 -12.86 6.04 10.06
N ILE A 125 -12.63 7.35 9.95
CA ILE A 125 -11.32 7.97 10.18
C ILE A 125 -10.71 7.66 11.56
N ASP A 126 -11.54 7.49 12.58
CA ASP A 126 -11.16 7.18 13.96
C ASP A 126 -10.83 5.69 14.18
N LYS A 127 -11.14 4.84 13.20
CA LYS A 127 -10.85 3.40 13.20
C LYS A 127 -9.64 3.01 12.36
N LEU A 128 -9.07 3.95 11.60
CA LEU A 128 -7.80 3.71 10.90
C LEU A 128 -6.67 3.49 11.90
N THR A 129 -5.73 2.61 11.57
CA THR A 129 -4.57 2.31 12.43
C THR A 129 -3.43 3.35 12.31
N ARG A 130 -3.75 4.56 11.84
CA ARG A 130 -2.84 5.71 11.71
C ARG A 130 -3.53 7.01 12.17
N PRO A 131 -2.79 8.11 12.42
CA PRO A 131 -3.41 9.40 12.73
C PRO A 131 -4.35 9.90 11.61
N ALA A 132 -5.46 10.53 11.99
CA ALA A 132 -6.49 10.99 11.06
C ALA A 132 -5.96 11.95 9.97
N HIS A 133 -5.04 12.84 10.34
CA HIS A 133 -4.58 13.94 9.51
C HIS A 133 -3.18 13.76 8.92
N GLN A 134 -2.53 12.63 9.20
CA GLN A 134 -1.15 12.39 8.79
C GLN A 134 -0.91 10.91 8.51
N HIS A 135 -0.33 10.64 7.34
CA HIS A 135 0.30 9.37 7.04
C HIS A 135 1.65 9.29 7.73
N THR A 136 1.89 8.16 8.39
CA THR A 136 3.14 7.89 9.14
C THR A 136 3.97 6.79 8.49
N ALA A 137 3.47 6.21 7.38
CA ALA A 137 4.21 5.26 6.57
C ALA A 137 5.57 5.82 6.10
N TRP A 138 6.60 4.99 6.24
CA TRP A 138 7.95 5.24 5.74
C TRP A 138 8.53 4.04 4.99
N ALA A 139 7.67 3.05 4.71
CA ALA A 139 7.87 2.01 3.73
C ALA A 139 6.71 1.93 2.72
N ALA A 140 6.96 1.31 1.59
CA ALA A 140 5.94 0.83 0.66
C ALA A 140 6.28 -0.61 0.25
N TYR A 141 5.39 -1.53 0.58
CA TYR A 141 5.54 -2.96 0.39
C TYR A 141 4.94 -3.37 -0.95
N TYR A 142 5.77 -3.97 -1.81
CA TYR A 142 5.38 -4.47 -3.11
C TYR A 142 5.27 -6.00 -3.01
N ASP A 143 4.10 -6.44 -2.55
CA ASP A 143 3.85 -7.78 -2.05
C ASP A 143 3.37 -8.73 -3.16
N THR A 144 4.11 -9.81 -3.38
CA THR A 144 3.70 -10.90 -4.29
C THR A 144 3.16 -12.13 -3.57
N THR A 145 3.07 -12.10 -2.24
CA THR A 145 2.44 -13.18 -1.46
C THR A 145 0.92 -13.03 -1.41
N GLY A 146 0.39 -11.80 -1.46
CA GLY A 146 -1.04 -11.52 -1.28
C GLY A 146 -1.52 -11.68 0.17
N THR A 147 -0.59 -11.81 1.11
CA THR A 147 -0.86 -12.16 2.51
C THR A 147 -0.07 -11.31 3.49
N PHE A 148 0.83 -10.45 3.00
CA PHE A 148 1.73 -9.70 3.86
C PHE A 148 0.99 -8.59 4.61
N ASN A 149 1.14 -8.57 5.93
CA ASN A 149 0.60 -7.54 6.81
C ASN A 149 1.67 -7.10 7.81
N PRO A 150 2.32 -5.94 7.61
CA PRO A 150 3.39 -5.49 8.49
C PRO A 150 2.89 -5.20 9.92
N LEU A 151 1.60 -4.92 10.12
CA LEU A 151 1.03 -4.64 11.43
C LEU A 151 1.01 -5.85 12.38
N LYS A 152 1.32 -7.06 11.88
CA LYS A 152 1.42 -8.28 12.69
C LYS A 152 2.80 -8.46 13.33
N VAL A 153 3.80 -7.68 12.91
CA VAL A 153 5.16 -7.72 13.44
C VAL A 153 5.54 -6.27 13.82
N PRO A 154 5.45 -5.89 15.10
CA PRO A 154 5.63 -4.50 15.55
C PRO A 154 6.95 -3.84 15.12
N GLU A 155 7.99 -4.64 14.89
CA GLU A 155 9.31 -4.19 14.48
C GLU A 155 9.37 -3.84 12.98
N LEU A 156 8.44 -4.32 12.15
CA LEU A 156 8.45 -3.98 10.73
C LEU A 156 8.06 -2.51 10.52
N PRO A 157 8.69 -1.81 9.56
CA PRO A 157 8.31 -0.44 9.19
C PRO A 157 6.82 -0.32 8.89
N LEU A 158 6.16 0.69 9.42
CA LEU A 158 4.81 1.02 8.95
C LEU A 158 4.88 1.47 7.48
N GLY A 159 3.98 0.94 6.64
CA GLY A 159 4.06 1.20 5.21
C GLY A 159 2.77 0.95 4.44
N PHE A 160 2.74 1.51 3.23
CA PHE A 160 1.69 1.27 2.26
C PHE A 160 1.80 -0.16 1.74
N GLY A 161 0.71 -0.93 1.69
CA GLY A 161 0.68 -2.27 1.10
C GLY A 161 0.20 -2.22 -0.35
N ILE A 162 0.93 -2.84 -1.29
CA ILE A 162 0.51 -2.97 -2.69
C ILE A 162 0.57 -4.45 -3.05
N THR A 163 -0.56 -5.06 -3.41
CA THR A 163 -0.60 -6.49 -3.77
C THR A 163 -0.28 -6.70 -5.25
N ARG A 164 1.01 -6.86 -5.56
CA ARG A 164 1.53 -7.09 -6.91
C ARG A 164 1.02 -8.40 -7.54
N SER A 165 0.80 -9.44 -6.73
CA SER A 165 0.42 -10.78 -7.23
C SER A 165 -0.95 -10.85 -7.89
N LEU A 166 -1.84 -9.87 -7.66
CA LEU A 166 -3.14 -9.86 -8.35
C LEU A 166 -2.99 -9.62 -9.85
N HIS A 167 -1.92 -8.93 -10.25
CA HIS A 167 -1.78 -8.39 -11.59
C HIS A 167 -0.87 -9.24 -12.46
N THR A 168 -1.20 -9.33 -13.74
CA THR A 168 -0.29 -9.91 -14.74
C THR A 168 0.82 -8.92 -15.11
N ALA A 169 0.45 -7.68 -15.41
CA ALA A 169 1.36 -6.58 -15.74
C ALA A 169 1.74 -5.74 -14.51
N ALA A 170 2.89 -5.06 -14.60
CA ALA A 170 3.41 -4.21 -13.53
C ALA A 170 2.83 -2.79 -13.51
N ASP A 171 2.15 -2.36 -14.59
CA ASP A 171 1.80 -0.96 -14.80
C ASP A 171 0.90 -0.39 -13.69
N GLN A 172 -0.17 -1.12 -13.34
CA GLN A 172 -1.09 -0.72 -12.28
C GLN A 172 -0.41 -0.73 -10.89
N PRO A 173 0.22 -1.84 -10.42
CA PRO A 173 0.96 -1.84 -9.16
C PRO A 173 2.06 -0.77 -9.08
N LEU A 174 2.78 -0.52 -10.18
CA LEU A 174 3.79 0.54 -10.22
C LEU A 174 3.16 1.93 -10.13
N SER A 175 1.96 2.13 -10.70
CA SER A 175 1.17 3.35 -10.52
C SER A 175 0.79 3.56 -9.05
N GLU A 176 0.38 2.50 -8.36
CA GLU A 176 0.05 2.56 -6.93
C GLU A 176 1.28 2.83 -6.07
N MET A 177 2.43 2.23 -6.40
CA MET A 177 3.71 2.59 -5.76
C MET A 177 4.07 4.06 -5.99
N LYS A 178 3.79 4.63 -7.18
CA LYS A 178 3.97 6.08 -7.41
C LYS A 178 3.07 6.90 -6.47
N ILE A 179 1.82 6.50 -6.27
CA ILE A 179 0.91 7.18 -5.34
C ILE A 179 1.45 7.10 -3.90
N ALA A 180 1.86 5.91 -3.44
CA ALA A 180 2.46 5.73 -2.12
C ALA A 180 3.68 6.65 -1.90
N THR A 181 4.60 6.70 -2.88
CA THR A 181 5.76 7.62 -2.80
C THR A 181 5.35 9.09 -2.80
N GLN A 182 4.34 9.49 -3.57
CA GLN A 182 3.82 10.86 -3.58
C GLN A 182 3.20 11.25 -2.25
N ILE A 183 2.47 10.34 -1.59
CA ILE A 183 1.91 10.58 -0.26
C ILE A 183 3.04 10.74 0.75
N ALA A 184 4.01 9.82 0.77
CA ALA A 184 5.15 9.86 1.69
C ALA A 184 5.94 11.17 1.61
N PHE A 185 6.22 11.65 0.38
CA PHE A 185 6.94 12.90 0.14
C PHE A 185 6.05 14.17 0.14
N GLY A 186 4.73 14.02 0.26
CA GLY A 186 3.77 15.12 0.23
C GLY A 186 3.47 15.71 1.61
N ASP A 187 2.57 16.69 1.64
CA ASP A 187 2.17 17.42 2.86
C ASP A 187 1.40 16.55 3.87
N HIS A 188 0.88 15.41 3.42
CA HIS A 188 0.18 14.45 4.28
C HIS A 188 1.10 13.35 4.83
N GLY A 189 2.34 13.24 4.35
CA GLY A 189 3.33 12.29 4.84
C GLY A 189 4.45 12.96 5.63
N TRP A 190 5.67 12.44 5.50
CA TRP A 190 6.86 12.99 6.17
C TRP A 190 7.57 14.07 5.34
N GLY A 191 7.31 14.12 4.03
CA GLY A 191 7.77 15.19 3.15
C GLY A 191 9.29 15.37 3.17
N LYS A 192 9.73 16.57 3.56
CA LYS A 192 11.15 16.98 3.58
C LYS A 192 12.00 16.29 4.66
N LYS A 193 11.37 15.51 5.55
CA LYS A 193 12.09 14.74 6.55
C LYS A 193 12.90 13.60 5.92
N PHE A 194 12.47 13.08 4.77
CA PHE A 194 13.30 12.16 4.00
C PHE A 194 14.53 12.85 3.41
N THR A 195 15.68 12.20 3.51
CA THR A 195 16.99 12.66 3.02
C THR A 195 17.77 11.49 2.42
N HIS A 196 18.97 11.76 1.88
CA HIS A 196 19.87 10.70 1.41
C HIS A 196 20.30 9.70 2.50
N LYS A 197 20.19 10.08 3.79
CA LYS A 197 20.49 9.19 4.93
C LYS A 197 19.25 8.56 5.53
N LYS A 198 18.09 9.21 5.35
CA LYS A 198 16.80 8.81 5.92
C LYS A 198 15.81 8.63 4.77
N GLN A 199 15.79 7.45 4.20
CA GLN A 199 15.17 7.19 2.90
C GLN A 199 13.78 6.56 3.07
N LEU A 200 12.89 6.79 2.10
CA LEU A 200 11.69 5.98 1.96
C LEU A 200 12.10 4.58 1.50
N LEU A 201 11.63 3.54 2.18
CA LEU A 201 11.92 2.16 1.79
C LEU A 201 10.87 1.66 0.80
N LEU A 202 11.31 1.15 -0.35
CA LEU A 202 10.46 0.33 -1.22
C LEU A 202 10.88 -1.12 -1.05
N ILE A 203 9.97 -1.93 -0.54
CA ILE A 203 10.25 -3.29 -0.08
C ILE A 203 9.53 -4.29 -1.00
N PRO A 204 10.17 -4.76 -2.08
CA PRO A 204 9.65 -5.87 -2.86
C PRO A 204 9.77 -7.18 -2.08
N ILE A 205 8.65 -7.92 -1.99
CA ILE A 205 8.59 -9.23 -1.34
C ILE A 205 8.30 -10.25 -2.43
N ALA A 206 9.27 -11.11 -2.74
CA ALA A 206 9.18 -12.12 -3.78
C ALA A 206 8.64 -13.44 -3.23
N SER A 207 7.57 -13.95 -3.83
CA SER A 207 6.98 -15.27 -3.60
C SER A 207 7.30 -16.21 -4.78
N PRO A 208 7.06 -17.53 -4.67
CA PRO A 208 7.23 -18.45 -5.79
C PRO A 208 6.51 -17.98 -7.07
N GLY A 209 7.25 -17.89 -8.18
CA GLY A 209 6.76 -17.36 -9.46
C GLY A 209 7.18 -15.91 -9.73
N PHE A 210 7.64 -15.19 -8.70
CA PHE A 210 8.25 -13.87 -8.81
C PHE A 210 9.72 -13.97 -8.41
N SER A 211 10.59 -13.18 -9.08
CA SER A 211 11.99 -13.07 -8.67
C SER A 211 12.26 -11.69 -8.11
N LEU A 212 13.04 -11.61 -7.04
CA LEU A 212 13.41 -10.32 -6.44
C LEU A 212 14.09 -9.36 -7.46
N PRO A 213 15.02 -9.81 -8.33
CA PRO A 213 15.58 -8.93 -9.37
C PRO A 213 14.54 -8.36 -10.34
N MET A 214 13.49 -9.12 -10.67
CA MET A 214 12.39 -8.63 -11.51
C MET A 214 11.61 -7.52 -10.80
N LEU A 215 11.23 -7.73 -9.54
CA LEU A 215 10.50 -6.73 -8.76
C LEU A 215 11.32 -5.45 -8.55
N ILE A 216 12.62 -5.57 -8.28
CA ILE A 216 13.54 -4.42 -8.20
C ILE A 216 13.57 -3.66 -9.53
N LYS A 217 13.60 -4.37 -10.67
CA LYS A 217 13.55 -3.76 -12.00
C LYS A 217 12.23 -3.03 -12.26
N GLU A 218 11.10 -3.60 -11.86
CA GLU A 218 9.79 -2.93 -11.96
C GLU A 218 9.76 -1.61 -11.18
N LEU A 219 10.40 -1.56 -10.00
CA LEU A 219 10.47 -0.37 -9.15
C LEU A 219 11.58 0.63 -9.53
N ALA A 220 12.48 0.28 -10.45
CA ALA A 220 13.59 1.13 -10.88
C ALA A 220 13.18 2.55 -11.33
N PRO A 221 12.06 2.78 -12.03
CA PRO A 221 11.62 4.12 -12.40
C PRO A 221 11.38 5.05 -11.19
N LEU A 222 10.98 4.50 -10.04
CA LEU A 222 10.84 5.27 -8.80
C LEU A 222 12.21 5.66 -8.24
N LYS A 223 13.17 4.72 -8.25
CA LYS A 223 14.55 5.00 -7.85
C LYS A 223 15.20 6.05 -8.75
N GLU A 224 14.96 6.01 -10.05
CA GLU A 224 15.47 7.03 -10.98
C GLU A 224 14.88 8.42 -10.68
N LYS A 225 13.56 8.49 -10.47
CA LYS A 225 12.85 9.73 -10.18
C LYS A 225 13.26 10.37 -8.85
N TYR A 226 13.33 9.58 -7.79
CA TYR A 226 13.57 10.07 -6.42
C TYR A 226 15.03 9.93 -5.96
N ARG A 227 15.89 9.27 -6.74
CA ARG A 227 17.33 9.13 -6.55
C ARG A 227 17.68 8.66 -5.13
N GLU A 228 18.43 9.46 -4.40
CA GLU A 228 18.91 9.17 -3.06
C GLU A 228 17.81 9.27 -1.99
N LEU A 229 16.59 9.71 -2.31
CA LEU A 229 15.50 9.77 -1.32
C LEU A 229 14.78 8.43 -1.12
N VAL A 230 15.04 7.47 -2.01
CA VAL A 230 14.42 6.14 -2.00
C VAL A 230 15.49 5.07 -1.92
N ARG A 231 15.25 4.05 -1.10
CA ARG A 231 16.04 2.82 -1.04
C ARG A 231 15.16 1.64 -1.43
N ILE A 232 15.66 0.79 -2.33
CA ILE A 232 14.97 -0.45 -2.72
C ILE A 232 15.75 -1.61 -2.09
N GLU A 233 15.14 -2.27 -1.12
CA GLU A 233 15.67 -3.46 -0.47
C GLU A 233 14.51 -4.42 -0.26
N GLY A 234 14.67 -5.67 -0.70
CA GLY A 234 13.61 -6.66 -0.63
C GLY A 234 14.16 -8.03 -0.28
N PHE A 235 13.26 -9.00 -0.16
CA PHE A 235 13.57 -10.34 0.27
C PHE A 235 12.64 -11.36 -0.41
N THR A 236 12.99 -12.64 -0.28
CA THR A 236 12.23 -13.76 -0.84
C THR A 236 11.65 -14.58 0.31
N ILE A 237 10.43 -15.09 0.13
CA ILE A 237 9.73 -16.02 1.02
C ILE A 237 9.68 -17.42 0.42
#